data_AF-A0A5C3KLN3-F1
#
_entry.id   AF-A0A5C3KLN3-F1
#
_cell.length_a   1.000
_cell.length_b   1.000
_cell.length_c   1.000
_cell.angle_alpha   90.00
_cell.angle_beta   90.00
_cell.angle_gamma   90.00
#
_symmetry.space_group_name_H-M   'P 1'
#
loop_
_entity.id
_entity.type
_entity.pdbx_description
1 polymer ?
#
loop_
_entity_poly.entity_id
_entity_poly.type
_entity_poly.pdbx_seq_one_letter_code
_entity_poly.pdbx_strand_id
1 'polypeptide(L)'
;MRRAQSVRNYPRQSLALASDDLGVLREPGESDEDVLRKQLLERDREVERLATQVQQLQTMLLERPPIEHIQELKKEHKNLELLLQGTQRENERCMADLDRAKTREKLLERKLCELAGENWQSSLDIPPAAGTIGIGSRSGILGHQRSATISSGSPLHTSTFSGFHHPRAPPSPSPFRGNANPTQSQTDDQSGNRSIDADVQHQKQQAMAAKLEQIKLLVLGMDQRLQTRQETLAKTVEKAENATKKFETVRKELPVAIDVN
;
A
#
# COMPACT_ATOMS: atom_id res chain seq x y z
N MET A 1 1.48 -28.43 -1.61
CA MET A 1 1.27 -28.45 -0.14
C MET A 1 2.10 -29.59 0.44
N ARG A 2 3.09 -29.30 1.28
CA ARG A 2 3.91 -30.34 1.93
C ARG A 2 3.21 -30.75 3.23
N ARG A 3 2.70 -31.98 3.29
CA ARG A 3 2.17 -32.62 4.50
C ARG A 3 3.36 -32.84 5.44
N ALA A 4 3.42 -32.11 6.54
CA ALA A 4 4.34 -32.41 7.63
C ALA A 4 3.83 -33.67 8.33
N GLN A 5 4.52 -34.80 8.15
CA GLN A 5 4.28 -35.99 8.96
C GLN A 5 4.96 -35.76 10.33
N SER A 6 4.15 -35.44 11.33
CA SER A 6 4.59 -35.46 12.73
C SER A 6 4.61 -36.91 13.19
N VAL A 7 5.78 -37.54 13.13
CA VAL A 7 6.04 -38.84 13.77
C VAL A 7 6.09 -38.59 15.28
N ARG A 8 4.96 -38.84 15.96
CA ARG A 8 4.87 -38.84 17.42
C ARG A 8 5.47 -40.13 17.97
N ASN A 9 6.80 -40.17 18.06
CA ASN A 9 7.47 -41.14 18.92
C ASN A 9 7.38 -40.64 20.36
N TYR A 10 6.30 -40.98 21.07
CA TYR A 10 6.34 -40.93 22.52
C TYR A 10 7.11 -42.16 23.00
N PRO A 11 8.29 -42.01 23.64
CA PRO A 11 8.89 -43.13 24.34
C PRO A 11 7.88 -43.57 25.40
N ARG A 12 7.33 -44.77 25.22
CA ARG A 12 6.49 -45.42 26.22
C ARG A 12 7.38 -45.61 27.44
N GLN A 13 7.26 -44.75 28.45
CA GLN A 13 7.92 -44.92 29.74
C GLN A 13 7.33 -46.19 30.35
N SER A 14 8.00 -47.31 30.11
CA SER A 14 7.74 -48.57 30.78
C SER A 14 7.83 -48.31 32.27
N LEU A 15 6.72 -48.48 32.97
CA LEU A 15 6.59 -48.43 34.42
C LEU A 15 7.34 -49.66 34.98
N ALA A 16 8.67 -49.60 34.95
CA ALA A 16 9.53 -50.62 35.53
C ALA A 16 9.54 -50.40 37.04
N LEU A 17 8.59 -51.04 37.71
CA LEU A 17 8.58 -51.26 39.17
C LEU A 17 9.75 -52.15 39.65
N ALA A 18 10.59 -52.64 38.73
CA ALA A 18 11.72 -53.50 39.02
C ALA A 18 13.03 -52.73 38.81
N SER A 19 13.69 -52.42 39.92
CA SER A 19 15.11 -52.06 40.01
C SER A 19 15.49 -50.69 39.44
N ASP A 20 15.46 -49.68 40.32
CA ASP A 20 16.21 -48.43 40.12
C ASP A 20 17.71 -48.73 40.28
N ASP A 21 18.40 -48.97 39.16
CA ASP A 21 19.85 -49.20 39.10
C ASP A 21 20.66 -47.88 39.09
N LEU A 22 20.04 -46.79 39.57
CA LEU A 22 20.61 -45.44 39.57
C LEU A 22 20.52 -44.76 40.95
N GLY A 23 20.82 -45.52 42.00
CA GLY A 23 21.44 -44.98 43.22
C GLY A 23 20.71 -43.84 43.94
N VAL A 24 19.41 -43.63 43.72
CA VAL A 24 18.59 -42.75 44.55
C VAL A 24 18.21 -43.57 45.77
N LEU A 25 18.96 -43.37 46.86
CA LEU A 25 18.68 -43.98 48.16
C LEU A 25 17.21 -43.72 48.52
N ARG A 26 16.35 -44.73 48.33
CA ARG A 26 15.01 -44.75 48.91
C ARG A 26 15.17 -44.51 50.40
N GLU A 27 14.48 -43.52 50.93
CA GLU A 27 14.48 -43.29 52.37
C GLU A 27 13.93 -44.55 53.07
N PRO A 28 14.60 -45.05 54.11
CA PRO A 28 14.22 -46.30 54.78
C PRO A 28 12.87 -46.09 55.48
N GLY A 29 11.78 -46.50 54.83
CA GLY A 29 10.41 -46.36 55.34
C GLY A 29 9.36 -46.01 54.28
N GLU A 30 9.76 -45.63 53.06
CA GLU A 30 8.82 -45.36 51.97
C GLU A 30 8.30 -46.65 51.31
N SER A 31 6.98 -46.87 51.41
CA SER A 31 6.29 -47.95 50.72
C SER A 31 6.25 -47.67 49.21
N ASP A 32 6.29 -48.72 48.38
CA ASP A 32 6.08 -48.60 46.92
C ASP A 32 4.79 -47.84 46.57
N GLU A 33 3.76 -47.99 47.41
CA GLU A 33 2.50 -47.27 47.27
C GLU A 33 2.67 -45.76 47.37
N ASP A 34 3.53 -45.27 48.26
CA ASP A 34 3.73 -43.84 48.48
C ASP A 34 4.50 -43.20 47.32
N VAL A 35 5.43 -43.93 46.72
CA VAL A 35 6.13 -43.51 45.49
C VAL A 35 5.14 -43.38 44.34
N LEU A 36 4.25 -44.36 44.16
CA LEU A 36 3.20 -44.31 43.13
C LEU A 36 2.22 -43.15 43.35
N ARG A 37 1.84 -42.86 44.61
CA ARG A 37 1.00 -41.70 44.94
C ARG A 37 1.69 -40.38 44.58
N LYS A 38 2.99 -40.22 44.90
CA LYS A 38 3.78 -39.04 44.55
C LYS A 38 3.87 -38.86 43.04
N GLN A 39 4.16 -39.94 42.30
CA GLN A 39 4.22 -39.90 40.83
C GLN A 39 2.87 -39.57 40.21
N LEU A 40 1.78 -40.14 40.72
CA LEU A 40 0.43 -39.82 40.25
C LEU A 40 0.12 -38.34 40.43
N LEU A 41 0.37 -37.77 41.62
CA LEU A 41 0.18 -36.35 41.88
C LEU A 41 1.05 -35.45 41.00
N GLU A 42 2.30 -35.85 40.74
CA GLU A 42 3.18 -35.14 39.81
C GLU A 42 2.64 -35.18 38.38
N ARG A 43 2.14 -36.33 37.93
CA ARG A 43 1.49 -36.45 36.62
C ARG A 43 0.21 -35.63 36.53
N ASP A 44 -0.62 -35.60 37.57
CA ASP A 44 -1.84 -34.78 37.61
C ASP A 44 -1.53 -33.29 37.50
N ARG A 45 -0.49 -32.81 38.22
CA ARG A 45 0.00 -31.42 38.10
C ARG A 45 0.52 -31.12 36.69
N GLU A 46 1.25 -32.04 36.08
CA GLU A 46 1.73 -31.87 34.71
C GLU A 46 0.57 -31.86 33.70
N VAL A 47 -0.46 -32.70 33.91
CA VAL A 47 -1.68 -32.69 33.09
C VAL A 47 -2.41 -31.34 33.22
N GLU A 48 -2.54 -30.79 34.42
CA GLU A 48 -3.14 -29.47 34.64
C GLU A 48 -2.33 -28.35 33.97
N ARG A 49 -1.00 -28.42 34.06
CA ARG A 49 -0.08 -27.49 33.38
C ARG A 49 -0.23 -27.56 31.86
N LEU A 50 -0.32 -28.76 31.30
CA LEU A 50 -0.52 -28.95 29.86
C LEU A 50 -1.92 -28.51 29.43
N ALA A 51 -2.94 -28.77 30.23
CA ALA A 51 -4.31 -28.34 29.96
C ALA A 51 -4.42 -26.80 29.91
N THR A 52 -3.82 -26.12 30.90
CA THR A 52 -3.77 -24.65 30.91
C THR A 52 -2.98 -24.10 29.72
N GLN A 53 -1.87 -24.73 29.34
CA GLN A 53 -1.11 -24.35 28.14
C GLN A 53 -1.92 -24.54 26.85
N VAL A 54 -2.64 -25.66 26.71
CA VAL A 54 -3.52 -25.91 25.55
C VAL A 54 -4.62 -24.86 25.49
N GLN A 55 -5.23 -24.53 26.62
CA GLN A 55 -6.27 -23.50 26.68
C GLN A 55 -5.73 -22.13 26.29
N GLN A 56 -4.54 -21.74 26.78
CA GLN A 56 -3.87 -20.50 26.38
C GLN A 56 -3.62 -20.44 24.87
N LEU A 57 -3.11 -21.53 24.28
CA LEU A 57 -2.87 -21.60 22.84
C LEU A 57 -4.17 -21.54 22.03
N GLN A 58 -5.25 -22.13 22.52
CA GLN A 58 -6.56 -22.02 21.88
C GLN A 58 -7.08 -20.58 21.90
N THR A 59 -6.95 -19.88 23.03
CA THR A 59 -7.29 -18.45 23.12
C THR A 59 -6.48 -17.62 22.13
N MET A 60 -5.17 -17.82 22.05
CA MET A 60 -4.31 -17.12 21.08
C MET A 60 -4.68 -17.42 19.62
N LEU A 61 -5.14 -18.65 19.32
CA LEU A 61 -5.58 -19.01 17.98
C LEU A 61 -6.93 -18.37 17.63
N LEU A 62 -7.83 -18.22 18.60
CA LEU A 62 -9.13 -17.56 18.42
C LEU A 62 -8.98 -16.04 18.22
N GLU A 63 -7.99 -15.42 18.85
CA GLU A 63 -7.69 -13.98 18.66
C GLU A 63 -7.06 -13.67 17.30
N ARG A 64 -6.63 -14.69 16.55
CA ARG A 64 -5.94 -14.47 15.29
C ARG A 64 -6.94 -13.97 14.23
N PRO A 65 -6.72 -12.80 13.62
CA PRO A 65 -7.63 -12.28 12.61
C PRO A 65 -7.71 -13.23 11.41
N PRO A 66 -8.88 -13.28 10.74
CA PRO A 66 -9.07 -14.15 9.59
C PRO A 66 -8.07 -13.78 8.48
N ILE A 67 -7.62 -14.79 7.75
CA ILE A 67 -6.63 -14.61 6.68
C ILE A 67 -7.12 -13.64 5.59
N GLU A 68 -8.43 -13.57 5.39
CA GLU A 68 -9.09 -12.65 4.46
C GLU A 68 -8.82 -11.19 4.84
N HIS A 69 -8.94 -10.85 6.13
CA HIS A 69 -8.63 -9.51 6.62
C HIS A 69 -7.17 -9.12 6.37
N ILE A 70 -6.23 -10.06 6.57
CA ILE A 70 -4.81 -9.84 6.26
C ILE A 70 -4.60 -9.63 4.75
N GLN A 71 -5.34 -10.34 3.90
CA GLN A 71 -5.25 -10.17 2.45
C GLN A 71 -5.84 -8.84 1.99
N GLU A 72 -6.94 -8.40 2.59
CA GLU A 72 -7.55 -7.09 2.35
C GLU A 72 -6.59 -5.96 2.71
N LEU A 73 -6.01 -6.00 3.92
CA LEU A 73 -4.99 -5.03 4.35
C LEU A 73 -3.80 -4.98 3.39
N LYS A 74 -3.33 -6.14 2.89
CA LYS A 74 -2.26 -6.19 1.89
C LYS A 74 -2.67 -5.56 0.56
N LYS A 75 -3.92 -5.77 0.10
CA LYS A 75 -4.44 -5.16 -1.12
C LYS A 75 -4.56 -3.64 -0.97
N GLU A 76 -5.09 -3.19 0.18
CA GLU A 76 -5.22 -1.75 0.49
C GLU A 76 -3.86 -1.08 0.57
N HIS A 77 -2.89 -1.67 1.27
CA HIS A 77 -1.52 -1.15 1.34
C HIS A 77 -0.92 -0.98 -0.05
N LYS A 78 -1.05 -2.00 -0.93
CA LYS A 78 -0.60 -1.92 -2.32
C LYS A 78 -1.32 -0.81 -3.11
N ASN A 79 -2.61 -0.60 -2.85
CA ASN A 79 -3.38 0.46 -3.48
C ASN A 79 -2.91 1.86 -3.02
N LEU A 80 -2.67 2.04 -1.72
CA LEU A 80 -2.14 3.28 -1.15
C LEU A 80 -0.74 3.58 -1.67
N GLU A 81 0.11 2.58 -1.82
CA GLU A 81 1.45 2.73 -2.40
C GLU A 81 1.39 3.22 -3.85
N LEU A 82 0.44 2.72 -4.65
CA LEU A 82 0.22 3.17 -6.02
C LEU A 82 -0.30 4.63 -6.08
N LEU A 83 -1.19 5.01 -5.15
CA LEU A 83 -1.68 6.39 -5.03
C LEU A 83 -0.58 7.36 -4.58
N LEU A 84 0.25 6.95 -3.62
CA LEU A 84 1.39 7.74 -3.16
C LEU A 84 2.36 8.00 -4.31
N GLN A 85 2.73 6.95 -5.06
CA GLN A 85 3.60 7.07 -6.22
C GLN A 85 2.99 7.97 -7.30
N GLY A 86 1.68 7.87 -7.53
CA GLY A 86 0.94 8.75 -8.43
C GLY A 86 1.03 10.22 -8.02
N THR A 87 0.80 10.50 -6.73
CA THR A 87 0.88 11.85 -6.14
C THR A 87 2.30 12.43 -6.23
N GLN A 88 3.33 11.61 -5.96
CA GLN A 88 4.72 12.04 -6.06
C GLN A 88 5.09 12.44 -7.49
N ARG A 89 4.73 11.62 -8.48
CA ARG A 89 4.96 11.95 -9.89
C ARG A 89 4.25 13.24 -10.30
N GLU A 90 3.05 13.48 -9.80
CA GLU A 90 2.32 14.71 -10.10
C GLU A 90 2.94 15.94 -9.43
N ASN A 91 3.41 15.81 -8.18
CA ASN A 91 4.14 16.87 -7.50
C ASN A 91 5.44 17.23 -8.24
N GLU A 92 6.19 16.24 -8.71
CA GLU A 92 7.39 16.45 -9.53
C GLU A 92 7.08 17.21 -10.82
N ARG A 93 5.99 16.85 -11.50
CA ARG A 93 5.52 17.57 -12.70
C ARG A 93 5.15 19.02 -12.39
N CYS A 94 4.38 19.24 -11.34
CA CYS A 94 3.97 20.57 -10.91
C CYS A 94 5.18 21.46 -10.55
N MET A 95 6.16 20.92 -9.85
CA MET A 95 7.41 21.62 -9.55
C MET A 95 8.18 21.99 -10.82
N ALA A 96 8.28 21.07 -11.79
CA ALA A 96 8.94 21.35 -13.07
C ALA A 96 8.23 22.45 -13.87
N ASP A 97 6.90 22.47 -13.88
CA ASP A 97 6.12 23.51 -14.57
C ASP A 97 6.20 24.87 -13.86
N LEU A 98 6.25 24.88 -12.52
CA LEU A 98 6.50 26.07 -11.73
C LEU A 98 7.88 26.66 -12.05
N ASP A 99 8.90 25.83 -12.18
CA ASP A 99 10.25 26.28 -12.54
C ASP A 99 10.30 26.85 -13.98
N ARG A 100 9.61 26.21 -14.94
CA ARG A 100 9.47 26.77 -16.30
C ARG A 100 8.76 28.12 -16.29
N ALA A 101 7.70 28.28 -15.48
CA ALA A 101 6.97 29.52 -15.34
C ALA A 101 7.88 30.63 -14.77
N LYS A 102 8.66 30.33 -13.72
CA LYS A 102 9.67 31.25 -13.17
C LYS A 102 10.72 31.66 -14.20
N THR A 103 11.20 30.72 -15.02
CA THR A 103 12.17 31.05 -16.10
C THR A 103 11.54 31.99 -17.12
N ARG A 104 10.28 31.74 -17.52
CA ARG A 104 9.55 32.60 -18.45
C ARG A 104 9.30 33.99 -17.85
N GLU A 105 8.91 34.06 -16.59
CA GLU A 105 8.71 35.31 -15.85
C GLU A 105 9.99 36.15 -15.85
N LYS A 106 11.13 35.58 -15.43
CA LYS A 106 12.43 36.27 -15.46
C LYS A 106 12.83 36.78 -16.85
N LEU A 107 12.47 36.04 -17.91
CA LEU A 107 12.74 36.47 -19.29
C LEU A 107 11.90 37.69 -19.66
N LEU A 108 10.62 37.69 -19.29
CA LEU A 108 9.71 38.81 -19.51
C LEU A 108 10.12 40.04 -18.69
N GLU A 109 10.48 39.86 -17.42
CA GLU A 109 11.02 40.94 -16.58
C GLU A 109 12.26 41.56 -17.21
N ARG A 110 13.19 40.75 -17.72
CA ARG A 110 14.37 41.27 -18.43
C ARG A 110 13.99 42.07 -19.66
N LYS A 111 13.00 41.62 -20.44
CA LYS A 111 12.51 42.34 -21.62
C LYS A 111 11.79 43.64 -21.27
N LEU A 112 11.07 43.68 -20.15
CA LEU A 112 10.48 44.92 -19.62
C LEU A 112 11.58 45.90 -19.20
N CYS A 113 12.62 45.43 -18.50
CA CYS A 113 13.77 46.27 -18.17
C CYS A 113 14.49 46.81 -19.42
N GLU A 114 14.61 46.00 -20.48
CA GLU A 114 15.22 46.41 -21.75
C GLU A 114 14.42 47.51 -22.46
N LEU A 115 13.09 47.44 -22.44
CA LEU A 115 12.21 48.36 -23.17
C LEU A 115 11.84 49.63 -22.39
N ALA A 116 11.60 49.51 -21.08
CA ALA A 116 11.08 50.58 -20.22
C ALA A 116 12.07 51.02 -19.12
N GLY A 117 13.28 50.44 -19.10
CA GLY A 117 14.30 50.72 -18.09
C GLY A 117 14.10 49.95 -16.78
N GLU A 118 15.05 50.08 -15.85
CA GLU A 118 15.04 49.34 -14.57
C GLU A 118 13.82 49.67 -13.67
N ASN A 119 13.23 50.85 -13.86
CA ASN A 119 12.05 51.32 -13.12
C ASN A 119 10.73 51.07 -13.87
N TRP A 120 10.67 50.05 -14.74
CA TRP A 120 9.48 49.76 -15.56
C TRP A 120 8.19 49.63 -14.75
N GLN A 121 8.26 49.17 -13.49
CA GLN A 121 7.09 49.10 -12.60
C GLN A 121 6.52 50.50 -12.32
N SER A 122 7.39 51.45 -11.94
CA SER A 122 7.02 52.83 -11.68
C SER A 122 6.61 53.57 -12.95
N SER A 123 7.30 53.32 -14.08
CA SER A 123 6.98 53.95 -15.36
C SER A 123 5.64 53.48 -15.95
N LEU A 124 5.19 52.28 -15.60
CA LEU A 124 3.90 51.73 -16.02
C LEU A 124 2.81 51.83 -14.94
N ASP A 125 3.08 52.52 -13.83
CA ASP A 125 2.21 52.61 -12.65
C ASP A 125 1.70 51.23 -12.16
N ILE A 126 2.52 50.19 -12.33
CA ILE A 126 2.19 48.84 -11.87
C ILE A 126 2.54 48.78 -10.38
N PRO A 127 1.55 48.59 -9.48
CA PRO A 127 1.84 48.49 -8.06
C PRO A 127 2.80 47.31 -7.85
N PRO A 128 3.89 47.50 -7.07
CA PRO A 128 4.80 46.40 -6.76
C PRO A 128 3.94 45.28 -6.17
N ALA A 129 4.10 44.06 -6.69
CA ALA A 129 3.36 42.90 -6.23
C ALA A 129 3.75 42.62 -4.76
N ALA A 130 3.14 43.37 -3.85
CA ALA A 130 3.39 43.31 -2.43
C ALA A 130 2.88 41.97 -1.94
N GLY A 131 3.80 41.01 -1.83
CA GLY A 131 3.59 39.74 -1.14
C GLY A 131 2.33 39.00 -1.56
N THR A 132 2.22 38.60 -2.84
CA THR A 132 1.27 37.54 -3.22
C THR A 132 1.75 36.20 -2.64
N ILE A 133 1.62 36.07 -1.32
CA ILE A 133 1.70 34.80 -0.62
C ILE A 133 0.47 34.01 -1.07
N GLY A 134 0.68 33.07 -1.99
CA GLY A 134 -0.22 31.95 -2.23
C GLY A 134 -1.55 32.27 -2.91
N ILE A 135 -1.53 32.77 -4.16
CA ILE A 135 -2.70 32.68 -5.04
C ILE A 135 -2.30 31.87 -6.27
N GLY A 136 -2.34 30.54 -6.09
CA GLY A 136 -2.65 29.64 -7.19
C GLY A 136 -4.04 30.00 -7.71
N SER A 137 -4.12 30.83 -8.74
CA SER A 137 -5.31 31.05 -9.55
C SER A 137 -4.79 31.36 -10.94
N ARG A 138 -5.10 30.55 -11.95
CA ARG A 138 -6.46 30.39 -12.44
C ARG A 138 -6.71 29.00 -13.05
N SER A 139 -7.40 28.15 -12.30
CA SER A 139 -8.56 27.39 -12.80
C SER A 139 -9.23 26.66 -11.64
N GLY A 140 -10.49 27.01 -11.35
CA GLY A 140 -11.31 26.25 -10.42
C GLY A 140 -12.20 27.09 -9.52
N ILE A 141 -13.17 27.77 -10.11
CA ILE A 141 -14.39 28.20 -9.43
C ILE A 141 -15.05 26.94 -8.86
N LEU A 142 -15.17 26.86 -7.53
CA LEU A 142 -16.19 26.19 -6.70
C LEU A 142 -15.57 25.58 -5.44
N GLY A 143 -15.93 26.18 -4.30
CA GLY A 143 -15.40 25.86 -2.99
C GLY A 143 -15.58 24.41 -2.56
N HIS A 144 -14.52 23.89 -1.94
CA HIS A 144 -14.63 22.95 -0.84
C HIS A 144 -13.72 23.45 0.26
N GLN A 145 -14.33 24.02 1.30
CA GLN A 145 -13.71 24.10 2.60
C GLN A 145 -13.35 22.66 3.01
N ARG A 146 -12.05 22.35 3.07
CA ARG A 146 -11.60 21.14 3.73
C ARG A 146 -11.43 21.49 5.20
N SER A 147 -12.29 20.89 6.02
CA SER A 147 -12.25 20.95 7.47
C SER A 147 -10.83 20.72 7.98
N ALA A 148 -10.39 21.64 8.84
CA ALA A 148 -9.20 21.49 9.62
C ALA A 148 -9.39 20.33 10.62
N THR A 149 -8.64 19.25 10.43
CA THR A 149 -8.40 18.29 11.51
C THR A 149 -7.32 18.88 12.42
N ILE A 150 -7.79 19.50 13.50
CA ILE A 150 -7.16 19.60 14.83
C ILE A 150 -5.93 18.68 15.00
N SER A 151 -4.74 19.23 14.77
CA SER A 151 -3.50 18.68 15.32
C SER A 151 -3.44 19.06 16.80
N SER A 152 -3.80 18.12 17.66
CA SER A 152 -3.43 18.16 19.07
C SER A 152 -1.90 18.08 19.16
N GLY A 153 -1.31 19.14 19.72
CA GLY A 153 0.13 19.29 19.86
C GLY A 153 0.76 18.26 20.80
N SER A 154 2.03 17.99 20.53
CA SER A 154 3.00 17.61 21.56
C SER A 154 4.33 18.26 21.15
N PRO A 155 4.94 19.08 22.03
CA PRO A 155 6.19 19.74 21.73
C PRO A 155 7.34 18.83 22.13
N LEU A 156 8.26 18.50 21.22
CA LEU A 156 9.55 17.94 21.62
C LEU A 156 10.70 18.63 20.87
N HIS A 157 11.36 19.51 21.62
CA HIS A 157 12.80 19.69 21.76
C HIS A 157 13.66 19.73 20.48
N THR A 158 14.12 20.95 20.19
CA THR A 158 15.37 21.27 19.49
C THR A 158 16.56 20.60 20.17
N SER A 159 17.31 19.79 19.42
CA SER A 159 18.72 19.52 19.71
C SER A 159 19.52 19.30 18.42
N THR A 160 20.34 20.30 18.13
CA THR A 160 21.69 20.24 17.57
C THR A 160 22.36 18.86 17.64
N PHE A 161 22.76 18.32 16.49
CA PHE A 161 24.09 17.71 16.33
C PHE A 161 24.49 17.57 14.85
N SER A 162 25.57 18.25 14.48
CA SER A 162 26.38 17.97 13.31
C SER A 162 27.21 16.71 13.54
N GLY A 163 27.25 15.79 12.58
CA GLY A 163 28.10 14.61 12.67
C GLY A 163 28.10 13.80 11.38
N PHE A 164 29.21 13.89 10.67
CA PHE A 164 29.62 13.01 9.58
C PHE A 164 29.35 11.53 9.88
N HIS A 165 28.97 10.73 8.88
CA HIS A 165 29.59 9.44 8.51
C HIS A 165 28.85 8.81 7.29
N HIS A 166 29.58 8.61 6.20
CA HIS A 166 29.37 7.52 5.22
C HIS A 166 29.64 6.17 5.92
N PRO A 167 29.17 4.98 5.46
CA PRO A 167 29.15 4.56 4.05
C PRO A 167 28.05 3.53 3.63
N ARG A 168 28.19 3.06 2.38
CA ARG A 168 27.96 1.67 1.92
C ARG A 168 26.64 1.38 1.17
N ALA A 169 26.77 1.37 -0.15
CA ALA A 169 25.83 0.80 -1.10
C ALA A 169 25.75 -0.75 -0.97
N PRO A 170 24.58 -1.37 -1.18
CA PRO A 170 24.47 -2.81 -1.39
C PRO A 170 24.69 -3.19 -2.88
N PRO A 171 25.37 -4.31 -3.18
CA PRO A 171 25.55 -4.78 -4.54
C PRO A 171 24.31 -5.50 -5.08
N SER A 172 24.04 -5.24 -6.35
CA SER A 172 23.05 -5.87 -7.21
C SER A 172 23.34 -7.37 -7.43
N PRO A 173 22.34 -8.27 -7.41
CA PRO A 173 22.52 -9.65 -7.86
C PRO A 173 22.17 -9.81 -9.35
N SER A 174 23.12 -10.35 -10.12
CA SER A 174 22.94 -10.76 -11.52
C SER A 174 22.01 -11.97 -11.66
N PRO A 175 21.30 -12.13 -12.79
CA PRO A 175 20.50 -13.32 -13.06
C PRO A 175 21.37 -14.42 -13.69
N PHE A 176 21.48 -15.56 -13.01
CA PHE A 176 21.97 -16.81 -13.60
C PHE A 176 20.86 -17.87 -13.45
N ARG A 177 20.22 -18.24 -14.55
CA ARG A 177 19.30 -19.39 -14.60
C ARG A 177 19.28 -20.01 -15.99
N GLY A 178 20.35 -20.74 -16.29
CA GLY A 178 20.36 -21.78 -17.32
C GLY A 178 19.86 -23.08 -16.71
N ASN A 179 18.78 -23.60 -17.28
CA ASN A 179 17.96 -24.70 -16.79
C ASN A 179 18.44 -26.01 -17.45
N ALA A 180 18.83 -27.02 -16.67
CA ALA A 180 19.06 -28.38 -17.17
C ALA A 180 18.42 -29.40 -16.21
N ASN A 181 17.65 -30.30 -16.81
CA ASN A 181 16.75 -31.30 -16.23
C ASN A 181 17.38 -32.23 -15.17
N PRO A 182 16.52 -32.86 -14.35
CA PRO A 182 16.66 -34.29 -14.12
C PRO A 182 15.40 -35.04 -14.56
N THR A 183 15.63 -35.85 -15.59
CA THR A 183 15.17 -37.22 -15.83
C THR A 183 14.13 -37.80 -14.87
N GLN A 184 13.05 -38.26 -15.51
CA GLN A 184 12.00 -39.14 -15.00
C GLN A 184 12.54 -40.38 -14.30
N SER A 185 11.93 -40.72 -13.17
CA SER A 185 11.73 -42.11 -12.76
C SER A 185 10.28 -42.28 -12.35
N GLN A 186 9.55 -43.03 -13.18
CA GLN A 186 8.22 -43.57 -12.92
C GLN A 186 8.25 -44.52 -11.73
N THR A 187 7.24 -44.42 -10.87
CA THR A 187 6.67 -45.58 -10.18
C THR A 187 5.15 -45.42 -10.26
N ASP A 188 4.55 -46.32 -11.03
CA ASP A 188 3.12 -46.54 -11.09
C ASP A 188 2.59 -46.99 -9.72
N ASP A 189 1.56 -46.30 -9.24
CA ASP A 189 0.52 -46.93 -8.42
C ASP A 189 -0.79 -46.17 -8.62
N GLN A 190 -1.63 -46.73 -9.50
CA GLN A 190 -2.98 -46.28 -9.80
C GLN A 190 -3.99 -47.08 -8.98
N SER A 191 -4.56 -46.48 -7.92
CA SER A 191 -5.96 -46.70 -7.55
C SER A 191 -6.36 -45.76 -6.41
N GLY A 192 -7.05 -44.65 -6.70
CA GLY A 192 -7.77 -43.93 -5.64
C GLY A 192 -8.18 -42.47 -5.88
N ASN A 193 -7.66 -41.76 -6.90
CA ASN A 193 -7.64 -40.29 -6.82
C ASN A 193 -8.43 -39.51 -7.90
N ARG A 194 -9.52 -40.07 -8.45
CA ARG A 194 -10.33 -39.37 -9.47
C ARG A 194 -11.19 -38.20 -8.92
N SER A 195 -11.38 -38.11 -7.61
CA SER A 195 -12.25 -37.09 -7.00
C SER A 195 -11.54 -35.75 -6.75
N ILE A 196 -10.22 -35.76 -6.53
CA ILE A 196 -9.46 -34.55 -6.14
C ILE A 196 -9.23 -33.62 -7.34
N ASP A 197 -9.08 -34.15 -8.55
CA ASP A 197 -8.87 -33.34 -9.75
C ASP A 197 -10.11 -32.53 -10.16
N ALA A 198 -11.31 -33.03 -9.86
CA ALA A 198 -12.57 -32.31 -10.12
C ALA A 198 -12.73 -31.07 -9.22
N ASP A 199 -12.40 -31.20 -7.94
CA ASP A 199 -12.45 -30.08 -6.98
C ASP A 199 -11.40 -29.01 -7.30
N VAL A 200 -10.19 -29.41 -7.70
CA VAL A 200 -9.12 -28.49 -8.11
C VAL A 200 -9.50 -27.74 -9.39
N GLN A 201 -10.17 -28.40 -10.35
CA GLN A 201 -10.69 -27.73 -11.54
C GLN A 201 -11.82 -26.75 -11.20
N HIS A 202 -12.72 -27.12 -10.29
CA HIS A 202 -13.83 -26.26 -9.91
C HIS A 202 -13.35 -25.01 -9.17
N GLN A 203 -12.37 -25.15 -8.29
CA GLN A 203 -11.76 -24.01 -7.58
C GLN A 203 -11.01 -23.07 -8.54
N LYS A 204 -10.38 -23.62 -9.58
CA LYS A 204 -9.73 -22.82 -10.65
C LYS A 204 -10.76 -22.07 -11.51
N GLN A 205 -11.91 -22.67 -11.80
CA GLN A 205 -13.02 -22.01 -12.49
C GLN A 205 -13.61 -20.87 -11.65
N GLN A 206 -13.84 -21.09 -10.36
CA GLN A 206 -14.32 -20.04 -9.44
C GLN A 206 -13.32 -18.88 -9.33
N ALA A 207 -12.02 -19.17 -9.23
CA ALA A 207 -10.98 -18.15 -9.22
C ALA A 207 -10.90 -17.36 -10.54
N MET A 208 -11.19 -18.01 -11.68
CA MET A 208 -11.28 -17.35 -12.97
C MET A 208 -12.53 -16.47 -13.07
N ALA A 209 -13.68 -16.94 -12.58
CA ALA A 209 -14.92 -16.18 -12.53
C ALA A 209 -14.78 -14.90 -11.68
N ALA A 210 -14.16 -15.00 -10.50
CA ALA A 210 -13.89 -13.85 -9.63
C ALA A 210 -12.98 -12.81 -10.32
N LYS A 211 -11.97 -13.26 -11.09
CA LYS A 211 -11.12 -12.36 -11.87
C LYS A 211 -11.89 -11.66 -12.99
N LEU A 212 -12.80 -12.37 -13.66
CA LEU A 212 -13.65 -11.77 -14.70
C LEU A 212 -14.59 -10.70 -14.12
N GLU A 213 -15.18 -10.94 -12.94
CA GLU A 213 -15.98 -9.91 -12.25
C GLU A 213 -15.14 -8.68 -11.87
N GLN A 214 -13.92 -8.88 -11.38
CA GLN A 214 -13.03 -7.76 -11.06
C GLN A 214 -12.69 -6.93 -12.31
N ILE A 215 -12.42 -7.58 -13.44
CA ILE A 215 -12.19 -6.89 -14.72
C ILE A 215 -13.45 -6.14 -15.15
N LYS A 216 -14.63 -6.76 -15.03
CA LYS A 216 -15.91 -6.13 -15.38
C LYS A 216 -16.18 -4.87 -14.55
N LEU A 217 -15.94 -4.92 -13.24
CA LEU A 217 -16.05 -3.74 -12.36
C LEU A 217 -15.04 -2.65 -12.72
N LEU A 218 -13.81 -3.03 -13.08
CA LEU A 218 -12.80 -2.06 -13.51
C LEU A 218 -13.20 -1.36 -14.81
N VAL A 219 -13.67 -2.12 -15.81
CA VAL A 219 -14.16 -1.59 -17.10
C VAL A 219 -15.33 -0.66 -16.87
N LEU A 220 -16.33 -1.07 -16.06
CA LEU A 220 -17.47 -0.22 -15.73
C LEU A 220 -17.04 1.10 -15.05
N GLY A 221 -16.10 1.03 -14.11
CA GLY A 221 -15.55 2.22 -13.46
C GLY A 221 -14.72 3.10 -14.39
N MET A 222 -14.05 2.52 -15.38
CA MET A 222 -13.34 3.27 -16.42
C MET A 222 -14.32 3.99 -17.35
N ASP A 223 -15.38 3.32 -17.79
CA ASP A 223 -16.42 3.90 -18.63
C ASP A 223 -17.13 5.06 -17.93
N GLN A 224 -17.47 4.92 -16.64
CA GLN A 224 -18.09 6.00 -15.88
C GLN A 224 -17.19 7.24 -15.82
N ARG A 225 -15.89 7.07 -15.53
CA ARG A 225 -14.93 8.19 -15.51
C ARG A 225 -14.76 8.82 -16.89
N LEU A 226 -14.77 8.02 -17.95
CA LEU A 226 -14.65 8.49 -19.32
C LEU A 226 -15.89 9.30 -19.70
N GLN A 227 -17.08 8.84 -19.33
CA GLN A 227 -18.34 9.55 -19.54
C GLN A 227 -18.38 10.89 -18.81
N THR A 228 -17.98 10.95 -17.53
CA THR A 228 -17.91 12.23 -16.79
C THR A 228 -16.93 13.23 -17.43
N ARG A 229 -15.78 12.73 -17.93
CA ARG A 229 -14.82 13.58 -18.67
C ARG A 229 -15.41 14.07 -19.98
N GLN A 230 -16.11 13.21 -20.72
CA GLN A 230 -16.76 13.57 -21.97
C GLN A 230 -17.82 14.65 -21.75
N GLU A 231 -18.65 14.54 -20.72
CA GLU A 231 -19.63 15.58 -20.37
C GLU A 231 -18.96 16.90 -19.98
N THR A 232 -17.86 16.84 -19.24
CA THR A 232 -17.10 18.03 -18.86
C THR A 232 -16.49 18.72 -20.09
N LEU A 233 -15.88 17.93 -20.98
CA LEU A 233 -15.33 18.43 -22.24
C LEU A 233 -16.43 19.04 -23.12
N ALA A 234 -17.56 18.37 -23.27
CA ALA A 234 -18.70 18.88 -24.03
C ALA A 234 -19.16 20.26 -23.50
N LYS A 235 -19.28 20.41 -22.17
CA LYS A 235 -19.61 21.70 -21.54
C LYS A 235 -18.55 22.77 -21.79
N THR A 236 -17.27 22.41 -21.82
CA THR A 236 -16.19 23.38 -22.11
C THR A 236 -16.20 23.83 -23.57
N VAL A 237 -16.46 22.91 -24.50
CA VAL A 237 -16.59 23.22 -25.93
C VAL A 237 -17.79 24.13 -26.16
N GLU A 238 -18.96 23.81 -25.57
CA GLU A 238 -20.16 24.64 -25.67
C GLU A 238 -19.91 26.07 -25.15
N LYS A 239 -19.21 26.22 -24.02
CA LYS A 239 -18.82 27.54 -23.49
C LYS A 239 -17.90 28.30 -24.45
N ALA A 240 -16.92 27.61 -25.05
CA ALA A 240 -16.01 28.22 -26.02
C ALA A 240 -16.76 28.66 -27.28
N GLU A 241 -17.64 27.82 -27.83
CA GLU A 241 -18.49 28.15 -28.98
C GLU A 241 -19.39 29.35 -28.69
N ASN A 242 -20.00 29.41 -27.51
CA ASN A 242 -20.82 30.55 -27.11
C ASN A 242 -20.00 31.84 -26.95
N ALA A 243 -18.76 31.76 -26.47
CA ALA A 243 -17.85 32.90 -26.43
C ALA A 243 -17.47 33.37 -27.84
N THR A 244 -17.18 32.46 -28.76
CA THR A 244 -16.92 32.77 -30.17
C THR A 244 -18.10 33.47 -30.82
N LYS A 245 -19.32 32.97 -30.63
CA LYS A 245 -20.55 33.61 -31.14
C LYS A 245 -20.71 35.03 -30.61
N LYS A 246 -20.49 35.24 -29.31
CA LYS A 246 -20.54 36.60 -28.71
C LYS A 246 -19.51 37.53 -29.34
N PHE A 247 -18.28 37.04 -29.55
CA PHE A 247 -17.22 37.83 -30.17
C PHE A 247 -17.55 38.19 -31.63
N GLU A 248 -18.14 37.27 -32.39
CA GLU A 248 -18.61 37.57 -33.76
C GLU A 248 -19.72 38.63 -33.79
N THR A 249 -20.65 38.62 -32.85
CA THR A 249 -21.68 39.65 -32.76
C THR A 249 -21.07 41.03 -32.47
N VAL A 250 -20.19 41.12 -31.47
CA VAL A 250 -19.46 42.36 -31.15
C VAL A 250 -18.64 42.84 -32.35
N ARG A 251 -18.02 41.93 -33.09
CA ARG A 251 -17.26 42.25 -34.30
C ARG A 251 -18.14 42.81 -35.42
N LYS A 252 -19.38 42.32 -35.58
CA LYS A 252 -20.35 42.85 -36.56
C LYS A 252 -20.92 44.21 -36.14
N GLU A 253 -21.03 44.46 -34.84
CA GLU A 253 -21.52 45.73 -34.29
C GLU A 253 -20.46 46.85 -34.31
N LEU A 254 -19.17 46.50 -34.37
CA LEU A 254 -18.10 47.48 -34.58
C LEU A 254 -18.14 47.97 -36.04
N PRO A 255 -18.51 49.24 -36.31
CA PRO A 255 -18.47 49.78 -37.66
C PRO A 255 -17.02 49.75 -38.16
N VAL A 256 -16.85 49.27 -39.40
CA VAL A 256 -15.60 49.34 -40.17
C VAL A 256 -15.29 50.82 -40.42
N ALA A 257 -14.74 51.49 -39.42
CA ALA A 257 -14.42 52.91 -39.45
C ALA A 257 -12.94 53.09 -39.14
N ILE A 258 -12.10 52.53 -40.00
CA ILE A 258 -10.70 52.95 -40.16
C ILE A 258 -10.39 52.88 -41.65
N ASP A 259 -11.02 53.78 -42.43
CA ASP A 259 -10.41 54.26 -43.66
C ASP A 259 -9.37 55.30 -43.24
N VAL A 260 -8.10 54.91 -43.32
CA VAL A 260 -6.95 55.79 -43.11
C VAL A 260 -6.82 56.65 -44.37
N ASN A 261 -7.09 57.95 -44.23
CA ASN A 261 -6.64 59.00 -45.15
C ASN A 261 -5.70 59.93 -44.38
#